data_AF-A0A1R0UXA5-F1
#
_entry.id   AF-A0A1R0UXA5-F1
#
_cell.length_a   1.000
_cell.length_b   1.000
_cell.length_c   1.000
_cell.angle_alpha   90.00
_cell.angle_beta   90.00
_cell.angle_gamma   90.00
#
_symmetry.space_group_name_H-M   'P 1'
#
loop_
_entity.id
_entity.type
_entity.pdbx_description
1 polymer ?
#
loop_
_entity_poly.entity_id
_entity_poly.type
_entity_poly.pdbx_seq_one_letter_code
_entity_poly.pdbx_strand_id
1 'polypeptide(L)'
;MALQSARFRGKPRFDKIHNYDTTAYFRVNDQGDDVRELQNGLLDLGYSIPSGATGFFGAETSTAVVRFKTDHGLHPNDPVAGRETITTLDGYYAVPFADREEWLSWQNRRLPAFNYTRQDEFNRINTGATLTWNPASAWIPPLFKDALVKGISQILDPYGSPVSGYAPSATWGVSPLDLYHCHLVIDGIPVQIIDGVPRRDPAPAPWNDIELRDLNLARIRDQCRAKADAVADPGTPAWIANYRSALLAPAPAGQRSYTENAADLLNLIAAASAAPATARPVYMLWHSFEERLWRPPGMRHSDPRRHWWCEATPNLSAVTAAPNNVEPKNGYSIIFNNLCFVIDKAGLITAVAGAAMDEIATVVNLDLLEYSKATQGLP
;
A
#
# COMPACT_ATOMS: atom_id res chain seq x y z
N MET A 1 -15.55 23.69 16.16
CA MET A 1 -14.29 23.06 15.71
C MET A 1 -14.52 22.67 14.28
N ALA A 2 -13.65 23.03 13.34
CA ALA A 2 -13.77 22.63 11.94
C ALA A 2 -13.85 21.10 11.78
N LEU A 3 -14.28 20.65 10.59
CA LEU A 3 -14.14 19.24 10.17
C LEU A 3 -12.69 18.78 10.39
N GLN A 4 -12.50 17.53 10.77
CA GLN A 4 -11.21 16.98 11.21
C GLN A 4 -10.53 16.18 10.11
N SER A 5 -11.27 15.51 9.24
CA SER A 5 -10.70 14.69 8.19
C SER A 5 -10.13 15.52 7.05
N ALA A 6 -8.93 15.14 6.58
CA ALA A 6 -8.35 15.63 5.32
C ALA A 6 -9.30 15.47 4.12
N ARG A 7 -10.22 14.50 4.19
CA ARG A 7 -11.21 14.24 3.15
C ARG A 7 -12.20 15.39 2.99
N PHE A 8 -12.61 16.06 4.07
CA PHE A 8 -13.70 17.03 4.01
C PHE A 8 -13.29 18.45 4.42
N ARG A 9 -12.31 18.60 5.32
CA ARG A 9 -11.85 19.89 5.81
C ARG A 9 -11.28 20.76 4.68
N GLY A 10 -11.66 22.04 4.66
CA GLY A 10 -11.13 23.00 3.68
C GLY A 10 -11.82 22.93 2.33
N LYS A 11 -12.77 21.99 2.13
CA LYS A 11 -13.60 21.94 0.93
C LYS A 11 -14.79 22.89 1.11
N PRO A 12 -15.01 23.86 0.19
CA PRO A 12 -15.93 24.96 0.42
C PRO A 12 -17.35 24.55 0.81
N ARG A 13 -17.91 23.52 0.19
CA ARG A 13 -19.27 23.06 0.50
C ARG A 13 -19.36 22.35 1.85
N PHE A 14 -18.40 21.49 2.16
CA PHE A 14 -18.35 20.77 3.43
C PHE A 14 -18.16 21.74 4.60
N ASP A 15 -17.27 22.74 4.45
CA ASP A 15 -17.07 23.77 5.46
C ASP A 15 -18.34 24.62 5.67
N LYS A 16 -19.07 24.96 4.59
CA LYS A 16 -20.37 25.63 4.68
C LYS A 16 -21.39 24.79 5.45
N ILE A 17 -21.55 23.51 5.10
CA ILE A 17 -22.45 22.59 5.80
C ILE A 17 -22.09 22.49 7.29
N HIS A 18 -20.79 22.35 7.60
CA HIS A 18 -20.28 22.30 8.96
C HIS A 18 -20.59 23.58 9.74
N ASN A 19 -20.48 24.74 9.09
CA ASN A 19 -20.79 26.07 9.62
C ASN A 19 -22.30 26.43 9.51
N TYR A 20 -23.18 25.42 9.52
CA TYR A 20 -24.65 25.57 9.58
C TYR A 20 -25.30 26.24 8.36
N ASP A 21 -24.61 26.33 7.21
CA ASP A 21 -25.24 26.78 5.97
C ASP A 21 -26.08 25.65 5.35
N THR A 22 -27.40 25.74 5.53
CA THR A 22 -28.36 24.73 5.04
C THR A 22 -28.54 24.78 3.52
N THR A 23 -28.16 25.87 2.86
CA THR A 23 -28.20 25.97 1.39
C THR A 23 -27.18 25.04 0.76
N ALA A 24 -26.09 24.76 1.47
CA ALA A 24 -25.01 23.89 1.02
C ALA A 24 -25.28 22.39 1.21
N TYR A 25 -26.39 21.97 1.86
CA TYR A 25 -26.65 20.54 2.08
C TYR A 25 -26.73 19.76 0.77
N PHE A 26 -26.25 18.51 0.79
CA PHE A 26 -26.35 17.62 -0.36
C PHE A 26 -27.75 17.00 -0.45
N ARG A 27 -28.32 17.02 -1.65
CA ARG A 27 -29.69 16.62 -1.97
C ARG A 27 -29.75 15.92 -3.33
N VAL A 28 -30.88 15.26 -3.57
CA VAL A 28 -31.20 14.65 -4.86
C VAL A 28 -31.02 15.65 -5.99
N ASN A 29 -30.42 15.19 -7.09
CA ASN A 29 -30.03 15.94 -8.29
C ASN A 29 -28.79 16.82 -8.18
N ASP A 30 -28.16 16.92 -7.01
CA ASP A 30 -26.86 17.59 -6.90
C ASP A 30 -25.80 16.86 -7.73
N GLN A 31 -24.90 17.64 -8.32
CA GLN A 31 -23.79 17.16 -9.12
C GLN A 31 -22.51 17.89 -8.79
N GLY A 32 -21.39 17.17 -8.79
CA GLY A 32 -20.07 17.77 -8.63
C GLY A 32 -19.07 16.85 -7.94
N ASP A 33 -17.84 17.34 -7.84
CA ASP A 33 -16.75 16.63 -7.16
C ASP A 33 -17.00 16.51 -5.66
N ASP A 34 -17.69 17.48 -5.07
CA ASP A 34 -18.15 17.46 -3.69
C ASP A 34 -19.15 16.32 -3.41
N VAL A 35 -20.06 16.03 -4.35
CA VAL A 35 -20.97 14.89 -4.28
C VAL A 35 -20.19 13.58 -4.37
N ARG A 36 -19.17 13.53 -5.23
CA ARG A 36 -18.29 12.36 -5.36
C ARG A 36 -17.55 12.06 -4.05
N GLU A 37 -17.06 13.09 -3.37
CA GLU A 37 -16.39 12.96 -2.07
C GLU A 37 -17.33 12.41 -0.97
N LEU A 38 -18.60 12.86 -0.95
CA LEU A 38 -19.62 12.29 -0.07
C LEU A 38 -19.87 10.80 -0.40
N GLN A 39 -20.05 10.47 -1.67
CA GLN A 39 -20.28 9.10 -2.13
C GLN A 39 -19.12 8.17 -1.78
N ASN A 40 -17.88 8.62 -1.99
CA ASN A 40 -16.68 7.90 -1.59
C ASN A 40 -16.66 7.65 -0.07
N GLY A 41 -17.03 8.65 0.75
CA GLY A 41 -17.19 8.46 2.20
C GLY A 41 -18.23 7.40 2.57
N LEU A 42 -19.36 7.35 1.87
CA LEU A 42 -20.38 6.35 2.17
C LEU A 42 -19.93 4.95 1.73
N LEU A 43 -19.40 4.82 0.52
CA LEU A 43 -18.91 3.57 -0.04
C LEU A 43 -17.82 2.93 0.83
N ASP A 44 -16.89 3.74 1.32
CA ASP A 44 -15.77 3.29 2.17
C ASP A 44 -16.21 2.77 3.55
N LEU A 45 -17.37 3.21 4.06
CA LEU A 45 -17.97 2.63 5.28
C LEU A 45 -18.90 1.45 4.98
N GLY A 46 -18.96 0.99 3.73
CA GLY A 46 -19.77 -0.16 3.31
C GLY A 46 -21.20 0.18 2.90
N TYR A 47 -21.56 1.47 2.79
CA TYR A 47 -22.87 1.87 2.30
C TYR A 47 -22.91 1.79 0.77
N SER A 48 -23.50 0.71 0.26
CA SER A 48 -23.53 0.40 -1.16
C SER A 48 -24.17 1.49 -2.01
N ILE A 49 -23.43 1.91 -3.05
CA ILE A 49 -23.90 2.72 -4.18
C ILE A 49 -23.48 1.93 -5.42
N PRO A 50 -24.38 1.13 -6.04
CA PRO A 50 -24.02 0.21 -7.14
C PRO A 50 -23.29 0.84 -8.32
N SER A 51 -23.62 2.10 -8.66
CA SER A 51 -22.95 2.87 -9.71
C SER A 51 -21.62 3.50 -9.30
N GLY A 52 -21.21 3.36 -8.04
CA GLY A 52 -20.02 3.99 -7.48
C GLY A 52 -20.16 5.50 -7.29
N ALA A 53 -19.03 6.18 -7.09
CA ALA A 53 -18.99 7.62 -6.84
C ALA A 53 -19.03 8.42 -8.15
N THR A 54 -20.20 8.45 -8.78
CA THR A 54 -20.42 9.14 -10.07
C THR A 54 -20.28 10.66 -9.98
N GLY A 55 -20.42 11.23 -8.78
CA GLY A 55 -20.59 12.67 -8.58
C GLY A 55 -22.01 13.15 -8.84
N PHE A 56 -22.99 12.25 -9.03
CA PHE A 56 -24.41 12.56 -9.13
C PHE A 56 -25.20 12.00 -7.95
N PHE A 57 -25.88 12.86 -7.19
CA PHE A 57 -26.67 12.47 -6.04
C PHE A 57 -28.04 11.94 -6.51
N GLY A 58 -28.06 10.67 -6.90
CA GLY A 58 -29.27 9.96 -7.35
C GLY A 58 -29.95 9.11 -6.27
N ALA A 59 -30.81 8.19 -6.70
CA ALA A 59 -31.54 7.28 -5.82
C ALA A 59 -30.62 6.35 -5.00
N GLU A 60 -29.51 5.92 -5.58
CA GLU A 60 -28.53 5.06 -4.91
C GLU A 60 -27.82 5.80 -3.76
N THR A 61 -27.35 7.02 -4.00
CA THR A 61 -26.75 7.88 -2.96
C THR A 61 -27.75 8.24 -1.88
N SER A 62 -29.00 8.52 -2.27
CA SER A 62 -30.10 8.76 -1.33
C SER A 62 -30.28 7.58 -0.37
N THR A 63 -30.28 6.36 -0.91
CA THR A 63 -30.40 5.12 -0.12
C THR A 63 -29.20 4.95 0.81
N ALA A 64 -27.98 5.20 0.33
CA ALA A 64 -26.77 5.11 1.14
C ALA A 64 -26.77 6.13 2.30
N VAL A 65 -27.18 7.38 2.05
CA VAL A 65 -27.30 8.42 3.09
C VAL A 65 -28.32 8.05 4.14
N VAL A 66 -29.50 7.55 3.74
CA VAL A 66 -30.55 7.12 4.69
C VAL A 66 -30.07 5.93 5.53
N ARG A 67 -29.38 4.96 4.92
CA ARG A 67 -28.79 3.83 5.66
C ARG A 67 -27.75 4.30 6.67
N PHE A 68 -26.80 5.13 6.25
CA PHE A 68 -25.81 5.74 7.14
C PHE A 68 -26.46 6.46 8.32
N LYS A 69 -27.48 7.26 8.06
CA LYS A 69 -28.20 7.98 9.11
C LYS A 69 -28.96 7.04 10.04
N THR A 70 -29.55 5.97 9.51
CA THR A 70 -30.22 4.94 10.31
C THR A 70 -29.24 4.24 11.25
N ASP A 71 -28.10 3.79 10.72
CA ASP A 71 -27.09 3.03 11.48
C ASP A 71 -26.40 3.88 12.55
N HIS A 72 -26.35 5.21 12.36
CA HIS A 72 -25.77 6.15 13.31
C HIS A 72 -26.80 6.96 14.12
N GLY A 73 -28.10 6.63 14.03
CA GLY A 73 -29.16 7.29 14.80
C GLY A 73 -29.32 8.80 14.52
N LEU A 74 -29.05 9.23 13.28
CA LEU A 74 -29.09 10.62 12.86
C LEU A 74 -30.48 11.05 12.37
N HIS A 75 -30.89 12.27 12.71
CA HIS A 75 -32.20 12.81 12.35
C HIS A 75 -32.10 14.20 11.69
N PRO A 76 -33.05 14.56 10.80
CA PRO A 76 -34.13 13.71 10.25
C PRO A 76 -33.57 12.57 9.38
N ASN A 77 -34.23 11.41 9.32
CA ASN A 77 -33.78 10.28 8.50
C ASN A 77 -34.24 10.42 7.04
N ASP A 78 -33.89 11.54 6.42
CA ASP A 78 -34.21 11.90 5.03
C ASP A 78 -32.98 11.70 4.12
N PRO A 79 -33.15 11.69 2.77
CA PRO A 79 -32.05 11.56 1.81
C PRO A 79 -31.27 12.88 1.62
N VAL A 80 -31.00 13.58 2.73
CA VAL A 80 -30.23 14.83 2.77
C VAL A 80 -29.01 14.63 3.66
N ALA A 81 -27.82 14.90 3.13
CA ALA A 81 -26.59 14.92 3.92
C ALA A 81 -26.30 16.36 4.37
N GLY A 82 -26.83 16.67 5.55
CA GLY A 82 -26.61 17.93 6.25
C GLY A 82 -25.50 17.83 7.30
N ARG A 83 -25.45 18.82 8.20
CA ARG A 83 -24.35 18.96 9.17
C ARG A 83 -24.05 17.72 9.99
N GLU A 84 -25.06 17.07 10.57
CA GLU A 84 -24.85 15.88 11.41
C GLU A 84 -24.33 14.72 10.58
N THR A 85 -24.90 14.48 9.40
CA THR A 85 -24.41 13.47 8.46
C THR A 85 -22.94 13.70 8.12
N ILE A 86 -22.58 14.93 7.73
CA ILE A 86 -21.20 15.27 7.36
C ILE A 86 -20.26 15.17 8.56
N THR A 87 -20.66 15.62 9.75
CA THR A 87 -19.80 15.61 10.94
C THR A 87 -19.58 14.18 11.46
N THR A 88 -20.61 13.33 11.43
CA THR A 88 -20.47 11.91 11.78
C THR A 88 -19.58 11.19 10.77
N LEU A 89 -19.80 11.43 9.48
CA LEU A 89 -18.98 10.84 8.42
C LEU A 89 -17.53 11.30 8.53
N ASP A 90 -17.30 12.60 8.79
CA ASP A 90 -16.00 13.18 9.07
C ASP A 90 -15.32 12.50 10.26
N GLY A 91 -16.03 12.24 11.35
CA GLY A 91 -15.50 11.53 12.53
C GLY A 91 -14.94 10.13 12.22
N TYR A 92 -15.51 9.41 11.26
CA TYR A 92 -14.99 8.11 10.84
C TYR A 92 -13.66 8.22 10.06
N TYR A 93 -13.44 9.35 9.39
CA TYR A 93 -12.20 9.67 8.68
C TYR A 93 -11.30 10.63 9.44
N ALA A 94 -11.72 11.04 10.64
CA ALA A 94 -10.95 11.83 11.59
C ALA A 94 -9.98 10.89 12.29
N VAL A 95 -9.04 10.37 11.50
CA VAL A 95 -7.91 9.66 12.05
C VAL A 95 -6.95 10.73 12.57
N PRO A 96 -6.57 10.75 13.85
CA PRO A 96 -5.35 11.45 14.21
C PRO A 96 -4.26 10.88 13.28
N PHE A 97 -3.48 11.75 12.62
CA PHE A 97 -2.37 11.38 11.71
C PHE A 97 -2.70 11.19 10.20
N ALA A 98 -3.93 11.39 9.72
CA ALA A 98 -4.27 11.29 8.28
C ALA A 98 -4.16 12.61 7.47
N ASP A 99 -3.56 13.65 8.04
CA ASP A 99 -3.80 15.03 7.62
C ASP A 99 -2.58 15.80 7.09
N ARG A 100 -2.85 16.84 6.29
CA ARG A 100 -1.90 17.81 5.71
C ARG A 100 -0.86 18.33 6.72
N GLU A 101 -1.24 18.53 7.97
CA GLU A 101 -0.35 19.03 9.03
C GLU A 101 0.71 17.99 9.43
N GLU A 102 0.40 16.69 9.39
CA GLU A 102 1.44 15.69 9.53
C GLU A 102 2.26 15.57 8.25
N TRP A 103 1.67 15.63 7.05
CA TRP A 103 2.44 15.80 5.79
C TRP A 103 3.44 16.96 5.84
N LEU A 104 3.05 18.10 6.41
CA LEU A 104 3.95 19.23 6.67
C LEU A 104 4.95 18.93 7.80
N SER A 105 4.58 18.16 8.83
CA SER A 105 5.52 17.66 9.82
C SER A 105 6.55 16.68 9.23
N TRP A 106 6.15 15.88 8.22
CA TRP A 106 7.00 14.95 7.47
C TRP A 106 7.96 15.70 6.54
N GLN A 107 7.59 16.87 5.99
CA GLN A 107 8.54 17.73 5.26
C GLN A 107 9.73 18.15 6.14
N ASN A 108 9.52 18.24 7.45
CA ASN A 108 10.56 18.56 8.42
C ASN A 108 11.26 17.32 9.00
N ARG A 109 10.69 16.11 8.79
CA ARG A 109 11.31 14.82 9.14
C ARG A 109 12.22 14.40 7.98
N ARG A 110 13.51 14.54 8.25
CA ARG A 110 14.64 14.50 7.31
C ARG A 110 14.59 13.24 6.43
N LEU A 111 14.46 13.45 5.11
CA LEU A 111 15.13 12.81 3.95
C LEU A 111 14.37 13.18 2.64
N PRO A 112 14.42 14.45 2.20
CA PRO A 112 13.52 14.99 1.17
C PRO A 112 13.65 14.38 -0.23
N ALA A 113 14.72 13.62 -0.51
CA ALA A 113 14.93 13.00 -1.82
C ALA A 113 14.05 11.76 -2.09
N PHE A 114 13.64 11.03 -1.05
CA PHE A 114 12.93 9.75 -1.15
C PHE A 114 11.50 9.78 -0.62
N ASN A 115 10.88 10.97 -0.64
CA ASN A 115 9.53 11.21 -0.18
C ASN A 115 8.63 11.50 -1.39
N TYR A 116 8.22 10.46 -2.15
CA TYR A 116 7.25 10.61 -3.24
C TYR A 116 5.84 10.73 -2.66
N THR A 117 5.34 11.96 -2.65
CA THR A 117 4.09 12.31 -1.97
C THR A 117 2.88 12.25 -2.90
N ARG A 118 1.68 12.27 -2.33
CA ARG A 118 0.43 12.50 -3.07
C ARG A 118 0.48 13.78 -3.93
N GLN A 119 1.15 14.84 -3.45
CA GLN A 119 1.29 16.06 -4.24
C GLN A 119 2.19 15.85 -5.46
N ASP A 120 3.24 15.05 -5.32
CA ASP A 120 4.11 14.67 -6.44
C ASP A 120 3.34 13.81 -7.46
N GLU A 121 2.48 12.89 -7.00
CA GLU A 121 1.58 12.14 -7.86
C GLU A 121 0.56 13.02 -8.60
N PHE A 122 -0.06 13.98 -7.91
CA PHE A 122 -0.96 14.95 -8.53
C PHE A 122 -0.23 15.78 -9.60
N ASN A 123 0.99 16.22 -9.31
CA ASN A 123 1.84 16.93 -10.28
C ASN A 123 2.18 16.05 -11.48
N ARG A 124 2.54 14.77 -11.25
CA ARG A 124 2.83 13.79 -12.29
C ARG A 124 1.64 13.62 -13.24
N ILE A 125 0.44 13.41 -12.69
CA ILE A 125 -0.80 13.26 -13.48
C ILE A 125 -1.08 14.52 -14.30
N ASN A 126 -1.02 15.71 -13.68
CA ASN A 126 -1.31 16.97 -14.36
C ASN A 126 -0.30 17.33 -15.46
N THR A 127 0.94 16.87 -15.34
CA THR A 127 2.00 17.10 -16.34
C THR A 127 2.06 16.00 -17.40
N GLY A 128 1.31 14.91 -17.24
CA GLY A 128 1.39 13.73 -18.12
C GLY A 128 2.71 12.95 -17.96
N ALA A 129 3.44 13.16 -16.86
CA ALA A 129 4.67 12.44 -16.59
C ALA A 129 4.39 10.96 -16.24
N THR A 130 5.37 10.09 -16.47
CA THR A 130 5.27 8.66 -16.17
C THR A 130 6.26 8.28 -15.07
N LEU A 131 5.89 7.31 -14.23
CA LEU A 131 6.86 6.67 -13.35
C LEU A 131 7.90 5.92 -14.20
N THR A 132 9.15 5.97 -13.79
CA THR A 132 10.27 5.32 -14.50
C THR A 132 10.96 4.31 -13.61
N TRP A 133 11.68 3.35 -14.19
CA TRP A 133 12.38 2.32 -13.43
C TRP A 133 13.88 2.58 -13.40
N ASN A 134 14.46 2.49 -12.21
CA ASN A 134 15.91 2.50 -12.04
C ASN A 134 16.52 1.32 -12.81
N PRO A 135 17.58 1.52 -13.63
CA PRO A 135 18.27 0.43 -14.31
C PRO A 135 18.79 -0.66 -13.36
N ALA A 136 19.08 -0.34 -12.10
CA ALA A 136 19.43 -1.32 -11.07
C ALA A 136 18.30 -2.33 -10.76
N SER A 137 17.06 -2.03 -11.17
CA SER A 137 15.87 -2.87 -11.04
C SER A 137 15.46 -3.52 -12.37
N ALA A 138 16.39 -3.58 -13.34
CA ALA A 138 16.15 -4.21 -14.64
C ALA A 138 15.77 -5.70 -14.53
N TRP A 139 16.20 -6.37 -13.46
CA TRP A 139 15.94 -7.79 -13.18
C TRP A 139 14.48 -8.12 -12.83
N ILE A 140 13.65 -7.13 -12.51
CA ILE A 140 12.20 -7.35 -12.30
C ILE A 140 11.53 -7.63 -13.65
N PRO A 141 10.79 -8.75 -13.82
CA PRO A 141 10.08 -9.03 -15.07
C PRO A 141 8.99 -7.97 -15.37
N PRO A 142 8.71 -7.66 -16.66
CA PRO A 142 7.75 -6.63 -17.06
C PRO A 142 6.36 -6.77 -16.41
N LEU A 143 5.84 -8.00 -16.31
CA LEU A 143 4.54 -8.27 -15.68
C LEU A 143 4.45 -7.69 -14.26
N PHE A 144 5.47 -7.88 -13.44
CA PHE A 144 5.49 -7.35 -12.08
C PHE A 144 5.78 -5.86 -12.05
N LYS A 145 6.50 -5.31 -13.05
CA LYS A 145 6.63 -3.85 -13.17
C LYS A 145 5.29 -3.19 -13.45
N ASP A 146 4.52 -3.76 -14.36
CA ASP A 146 3.21 -3.23 -14.76
C ASP A 146 2.20 -3.33 -13.62
N ALA A 147 2.19 -4.48 -12.92
CA ALA A 147 1.34 -4.69 -11.75
C ALA A 147 1.70 -3.71 -10.62
N LEU A 148 2.98 -3.44 -10.39
CA LEU A 148 3.42 -2.45 -9.42
C LEU A 148 2.94 -1.05 -9.80
N VAL A 149 3.23 -0.60 -11.03
CA VAL A 149 2.88 0.76 -11.46
C VAL A 149 1.37 0.98 -11.38
N LYS A 150 0.57 -0.02 -11.75
CA LYS A 150 -0.87 0.03 -11.58
C LYS A 150 -1.27 0.09 -10.10
N GLY A 151 -0.70 -0.77 -9.26
CA GLY A 151 -0.98 -0.79 -7.83
C GLY A 151 -0.70 0.55 -7.16
N ILE A 152 0.51 1.09 -7.38
CA ILE A 152 0.96 2.37 -6.83
C ILE A 152 0.10 3.54 -7.33
N SER A 153 -0.26 3.58 -8.62
CA SER A 153 -1.09 4.67 -9.16
C SER A 153 -2.51 4.67 -8.59
N GLN A 154 -3.08 3.50 -8.27
CA GLN A 154 -4.40 3.40 -7.63
C GLN A 154 -4.35 3.67 -6.13
N ILE A 155 -3.26 3.30 -5.47
CA ILE A 155 -3.00 3.61 -4.05
C ILE A 155 -2.76 5.12 -3.87
N LEU A 156 -2.12 5.77 -4.85
CA LEU A 156 -1.83 7.20 -4.82
C LEU A 156 -2.87 8.06 -5.53
N ASP A 157 -3.93 7.46 -6.06
CA ASP A 157 -4.99 8.19 -6.76
C ASP A 157 -5.56 9.27 -5.84
N PRO A 158 -5.42 10.56 -6.16
CA PRO A 158 -5.88 11.65 -5.30
C PRO A 158 -7.41 11.70 -5.16
N TYR A 159 -8.18 10.93 -5.91
CA TYR A 159 -9.63 10.84 -5.80
C TYR A 159 -10.13 9.52 -5.21
N GLY A 160 -9.23 8.55 -5.04
CA GLY A 160 -9.47 7.23 -4.45
C GLY A 160 -9.72 6.18 -5.52
N SER A 161 -9.53 4.88 -5.19
CA SER A 161 -9.72 3.81 -6.18
C SER A 161 -11.15 3.83 -6.75
N PRO A 162 -11.33 3.72 -8.08
CA PRO A 162 -12.62 3.84 -8.76
C PRO A 162 -13.62 2.71 -8.46
N VAL A 163 -13.20 1.64 -7.76
CA VAL A 163 -14.00 0.41 -7.57
C VAL A 163 -14.65 0.31 -6.19
N SER A 164 -14.72 1.40 -5.42
CA SER A 164 -15.44 1.45 -4.13
C SER A 164 -15.04 0.29 -3.20
N GLY A 165 -13.90 0.41 -2.56
CA GLY A 165 -13.42 -0.62 -1.66
C GLY A 165 -12.03 -0.30 -1.17
N TYR A 166 -11.95 0.65 -0.24
CA TYR A 166 -10.77 0.93 0.56
C TYR A 166 -9.50 1.05 -0.28
N ALA A 167 -9.31 2.06 -1.10
CA ALA A 167 -7.94 2.53 -1.33
C ALA A 167 -7.99 4.02 -1.05
N PRO A 168 -7.67 4.45 0.19
CA PRO A 168 -7.75 5.86 0.51
C PRO A 168 -6.74 6.58 -0.36
N SER A 169 -7.23 7.60 -1.05
CA SER A 169 -6.46 8.60 -1.82
C SER A 169 -5.40 9.35 -1.04
N ALA A 170 -5.21 9.01 0.22
CA ALA A 170 -3.99 9.27 0.95
C ALA A 170 -3.68 7.95 1.64
N THR A 171 -2.72 7.19 1.14
CA THR A 171 -1.82 6.45 2.03
C THR A 171 -1.47 7.38 3.20
N TRP A 172 -1.79 6.96 4.41
CA TRP A 172 -1.71 7.75 5.62
C TRP A 172 -0.25 8.09 5.98
N GLY A 173 0.38 9.00 5.23
CA GLY A 173 1.80 9.30 5.41
C GLY A 173 2.67 8.09 5.10
N VAL A 174 2.90 7.86 3.80
CA VAL A 174 4.08 7.12 3.37
C VAL A 174 5.27 7.93 3.88
N SER A 175 5.78 7.58 5.05
CA SER A 175 7.04 8.13 5.55
C SER A 175 8.12 7.83 4.51
N PRO A 176 9.20 8.61 4.40
CA PRO A 176 10.37 8.23 3.58
C PRO A 176 10.93 6.82 3.89
N LEU A 177 10.46 6.18 4.95
CA LEU A 177 10.76 4.80 5.36
C LEU A 177 9.61 3.82 5.18
N ASP A 178 8.39 4.31 5.05
CA ASP A 178 7.24 3.45 4.78
C ASP A 178 7.27 3.19 3.29
N LEU A 179 8.30 2.48 2.83
CA LEU A 179 8.43 2.13 1.44
C LEU A 179 7.12 1.56 0.94
N TYR A 180 6.77 1.85 -0.31
CA TYR A 180 5.76 1.08 -1.00
C TYR A 180 6.30 -0.34 -1.15
N HIS A 181 6.13 -1.13 -0.11
CA HIS A 181 6.46 -2.51 -0.14
C HIS A 181 5.18 -3.27 -0.38
N CYS A 182 5.30 -4.23 -1.29
CA CYS A 182 4.25 -5.15 -1.54
C CYS A 182 4.83 -6.55 -1.47
N HIS A 183 4.11 -7.46 -0.87
CA HIS A 183 4.47 -8.86 -0.92
C HIS A 183 3.80 -9.51 -2.11
N LEU A 184 4.48 -10.44 -2.77
CA LEU A 184 3.77 -11.36 -3.64
C LEU A 184 3.12 -12.42 -2.77
N VAL A 185 1.80 -12.44 -2.80
CA VAL A 185 0.97 -13.35 -2.01
C VAL A 185 0.24 -14.27 -2.96
N ILE A 186 0.21 -15.55 -2.58
CA ILE A 186 -0.51 -16.57 -3.31
C ILE A 186 -1.43 -17.24 -2.30
N ASP A 187 -2.63 -17.60 -2.75
CA ASP A 187 -3.50 -18.46 -1.96
C ASP A 187 -2.73 -19.75 -1.64
N GLY A 188 -2.47 -19.93 -0.34
CA GLY A 188 -1.60 -21.00 0.14
C GLY A 188 -2.23 -22.39 -0.02
N ILE A 189 -1.84 -23.31 0.84
CA ILE A 189 -2.41 -24.67 0.91
C ILE A 189 -3.02 -24.81 2.28
N PRO A 190 -4.24 -25.36 2.39
CA PRO A 190 -4.90 -25.42 3.68
C PRO A 190 -4.00 -26.15 4.66
N VAL A 191 -3.70 -25.49 5.79
CA VAL A 191 -2.99 -26.13 6.90
C VAL A 191 -3.96 -27.13 7.52
N GLN A 192 -3.64 -28.42 7.44
CA GLN A 192 -4.42 -29.45 8.12
C GLN A 192 -4.06 -29.44 9.60
N ILE A 193 -5.05 -29.46 10.49
CA ILE A 193 -4.81 -29.73 11.91
C ILE A 193 -4.94 -31.24 12.12
N ILE A 194 -3.82 -31.92 12.34
CA ILE A 194 -3.78 -33.35 12.66
C ILE A 194 -3.29 -33.48 14.10
N ASP A 195 -4.13 -34.01 14.98
CA ASP A 195 -3.86 -34.18 16.42
C ASP A 195 -3.50 -32.87 17.15
N GLY A 196 -4.13 -31.76 16.77
CA GLY A 196 -3.84 -30.44 17.33
C GLY A 196 -2.52 -29.81 16.85
N VAL A 197 -1.80 -30.49 15.96
CA VAL A 197 -0.58 -29.98 15.35
C VAL A 197 -0.91 -29.44 13.95
N PRO A 198 -0.60 -28.17 13.66
CA PRO A 198 -0.66 -27.65 12.30
C PRO A 198 0.33 -28.41 11.41
N ARG A 199 -0.19 -29.16 10.44
CA ARG A 199 0.57 -29.82 9.39
C ARG A 199 0.26 -29.16 8.06
N ARG A 200 1.30 -28.69 7.40
CA ARG A 200 1.21 -28.14 6.05
C ARG A 200 1.51 -29.26 5.07
N ASP A 201 0.55 -29.61 4.23
CA ASP A 201 0.85 -30.46 3.08
C ASP A 201 1.85 -29.72 2.17
N PRO A 202 2.92 -30.38 1.71
CA PRO A 202 3.87 -29.75 0.81
C PRO A 202 3.14 -29.31 -0.45
N ALA A 203 3.54 -28.15 -0.98
CA ALA A 203 2.88 -27.63 -2.16
C ALA A 203 3.04 -28.54 -3.37
N PRO A 204 1.98 -28.75 -4.19
CA PRO A 204 2.16 -29.50 -5.42
C PRO A 204 3.11 -28.73 -6.33
N ALA A 205 3.88 -29.45 -7.13
CA ALA A 205 4.70 -28.82 -8.15
C ALA A 205 3.84 -27.92 -9.06
N PRO A 206 4.34 -26.74 -9.49
CA PRO A 206 5.68 -26.19 -9.23
C PRO A 206 5.81 -25.37 -7.93
N TRP A 207 4.76 -25.24 -7.13
CA TRP A 207 4.71 -24.33 -5.99
C TRP A 207 5.70 -24.69 -4.86
N ASN A 208 6.01 -25.97 -4.68
CA ASN A 208 7.09 -26.38 -3.75
C ASN A 208 8.49 -25.95 -4.22
N ASP A 209 8.79 -26.03 -5.52
CA ASP A 209 10.06 -25.56 -6.08
C ASP A 209 10.18 -24.04 -5.94
N ILE A 210 9.08 -23.31 -6.14
CA ILE A 210 9.01 -21.86 -5.91
C ILE A 210 9.35 -21.53 -4.45
N GLU A 211 8.78 -22.24 -3.47
CA GLU A 211 9.11 -22.05 -2.04
C GLU A 211 10.59 -22.32 -1.73
N LEU A 212 11.15 -23.40 -2.27
CA LEU A 212 12.56 -23.73 -2.06
C LEU A 212 13.50 -22.69 -2.68
N ARG A 213 13.14 -22.15 -3.85
CA ARG A 213 13.88 -21.08 -4.52
C ARG A 213 13.81 -19.76 -3.77
N ASP A 214 12.67 -19.43 -3.18
CA ASP A 214 12.51 -18.25 -2.32
C ASP A 214 13.40 -18.34 -1.06
N LEU A 215 13.41 -19.49 -0.38
CA LEU A 215 14.31 -19.75 0.75
C LEU A 215 15.79 -19.65 0.34
N ASN A 216 16.14 -20.18 -0.83
CA ASN A 216 17.50 -20.04 -1.34
C ASN A 216 17.85 -18.59 -1.70
N LEU A 217 16.90 -17.80 -2.21
CA LEU A 217 17.08 -16.39 -2.49
C LEU A 217 17.35 -15.58 -1.21
N ALA A 218 16.61 -15.86 -0.13
CA ALA A 218 16.87 -15.28 1.20
C ALA A 218 18.29 -15.63 1.69
N ARG A 219 18.72 -16.88 1.53
CA ARG A 219 20.09 -17.30 1.87
C ARG A 219 21.15 -16.53 1.07
N ILE A 220 20.94 -16.32 -0.24
CA ILE A 220 21.87 -15.55 -1.08
C ILE A 220 21.95 -14.10 -0.62
N ARG A 221 20.81 -13.48 -0.29
CA ARG A 221 20.75 -12.13 0.28
C ARG A 221 21.57 -12.05 1.57
N ASP A 222 21.38 -12.99 2.49
CA ASP A 222 22.10 -13.02 3.76
C ASP A 222 23.62 -13.19 3.56
N GLN A 223 24.05 -13.90 2.51
CA GLN A 223 25.46 -13.97 2.11
C GLN A 223 25.98 -12.63 1.59
N CYS A 224 25.19 -11.88 0.82
CA CYS A 224 25.57 -10.53 0.38
C CYS A 224 25.70 -9.58 1.58
N ARG A 225 24.79 -9.69 2.57
CA ARG A 225 24.84 -8.93 3.82
C ARG A 225 26.10 -9.23 4.63
N ALA A 226 26.42 -10.51 4.82
CA ALA A 226 27.62 -10.93 5.54
C ALA A 226 28.92 -10.39 4.92
N LYS A 227 28.97 -10.22 3.59
CA LYS A 227 30.12 -9.57 2.92
C LYS A 227 30.26 -8.09 3.30
N ALA A 228 29.15 -7.38 3.48
CA ALA A 228 29.15 -5.99 3.91
C ALA A 228 29.49 -5.85 5.40
N ASP A 229 28.94 -6.73 6.24
CA ASP A 229 29.23 -6.80 7.68
C ASP A 229 30.73 -7.00 7.96
N ALA A 230 31.44 -7.69 7.05
CA ALA A 230 32.88 -7.93 7.18
C ALA A 230 33.76 -6.70 6.95
N VAL A 231 33.23 -5.60 6.38
CA VAL A 231 34.03 -4.44 5.94
C VAL A 231 33.62 -3.13 6.60
N ALA A 232 32.42 -3.02 7.17
CA ALA A 232 31.96 -1.82 7.86
C ALA A 232 30.80 -2.15 8.81
N ASP A 233 30.52 -1.25 9.76
CA ASP A 233 29.38 -1.42 10.67
C ASP A 233 28.05 -1.24 9.91
N PRO A 234 27.03 -2.08 10.17
CA PRO A 234 25.72 -1.98 9.55
C PRO A 234 25.13 -0.57 9.60
N GLY A 235 24.60 -0.13 8.46
CA GLY A 235 23.95 1.18 8.33
C GLY A 235 24.88 2.37 8.07
N THR A 236 26.21 2.19 8.09
CA THR A 236 27.15 3.22 7.64
C THR A 236 27.14 3.38 6.12
N PRO A 237 27.50 4.55 5.56
CA PRO A 237 27.61 4.73 4.10
C PRO A 237 28.53 3.72 3.43
N ALA A 238 29.63 3.34 4.09
CA ALA A 238 30.55 2.33 3.59
C ALA A 238 29.90 0.94 3.54
N TRP A 239 29.18 0.54 4.59
CA TRP A 239 28.45 -0.73 4.60
C TRP A 239 27.38 -0.78 3.51
N ILE A 240 26.61 0.29 3.37
CA ILE A 240 25.56 0.45 2.33
C ILE A 240 26.14 0.27 0.93
N ALA A 241 27.24 0.96 0.61
CA ALA A 241 27.88 0.83 -0.71
C ALA A 241 28.33 -0.61 -1.00
N ASN A 242 28.92 -1.28 -0.01
CA ASN A 242 29.39 -2.66 -0.14
C ASN A 242 28.24 -3.66 -0.29
N TYR A 243 27.18 -3.51 0.52
CA TYR A 243 26.03 -4.42 0.44
C TYR A 243 25.30 -4.27 -0.90
N ARG A 244 25.08 -3.04 -1.37
CA ARG A 244 24.49 -2.76 -2.68
C ARG A 244 25.32 -3.38 -3.79
N SER A 245 26.64 -3.20 -3.74
CA SER A 245 27.55 -3.78 -4.73
C SER A 245 27.48 -5.30 -4.72
N ALA A 246 27.37 -5.94 -3.55
CA ALA A 246 27.27 -7.39 -3.44
C ALA A 246 25.94 -7.95 -3.99
N LEU A 247 24.83 -7.24 -3.79
CA LEU A 247 23.50 -7.64 -4.30
C LEU A 247 23.39 -7.52 -5.83
N LEU A 248 23.93 -6.44 -6.39
CA LEU A 248 23.82 -6.13 -7.82
C LEU A 248 24.97 -6.67 -8.67
N ALA A 249 26.01 -7.25 -8.04
CA ALA A 249 27.14 -7.81 -8.76
C ALA A 249 26.70 -8.99 -9.64
N PRO A 250 27.24 -9.08 -10.87
CA PRO A 250 27.10 -10.29 -11.67
C PRO A 250 27.71 -11.48 -10.92
N ALA A 251 27.16 -12.67 -11.12
CA ALA A 251 27.73 -13.86 -10.51
C ALA A 251 29.04 -14.29 -11.19
N PRO A 252 29.94 -14.94 -10.44
CA PRO A 252 31.03 -15.70 -11.03
C PRO A 252 30.54 -16.75 -12.02
N ALA A 253 31.39 -17.13 -12.97
CA ALA A 253 31.08 -18.17 -13.94
C ALA A 253 30.61 -19.48 -13.26
N GLY A 254 29.47 -20.01 -13.70
CA GLY A 254 28.85 -21.21 -13.14
C GLY A 254 28.02 -20.99 -11.87
N GLN A 255 27.90 -19.75 -11.39
CA GLN A 255 27.00 -19.35 -10.31
C GLN A 255 25.92 -18.40 -10.82
N ARG A 256 24.95 -18.09 -9.97
CA ARG A 256 23.88 -17.15 -10.25
C ARG A 256 23.84 -16.06 -9.19
N SER A 257 23.71 -14.82 -9.63
CA SER A 257 23.65 -13.62 -8.77
C SER A 257 22.32 -13.58 -8.02
N TYR A 258 22.22 -12.70 -7.02
CA TYR A 258 20.94 -12.45 -6.36
C TYR A 258 19.86 -12.04 -7.38
N THR A 259 20.17 -11.08 -8.25
CA THR A 259 19.21 -10.55 -9.23
C THR A 259 18.80 -11.58 -10.28
N GLU A 260 19.70 -12.48 -10.71
CA GLU A 260 19.35 -13.57 -11.63
C GLU A 260 18.44 -14.62 -10.98
N ASN A 261 18.71 -15.00 -9.73
CA ASN A 261 17.84 -15.93 -9.01
C ASN A 261 16.46 -15.30 -8.72
N ALA A 262 16.42 -14.02 -8.38
CA ALA A 262 15.18 -13.29 -8.14
C ALA A 262 14.35 -13.18 -9.43
N ALA A 263 14.96 -12.82 -10.55
CA ALA A 263 14.29 -12.74 -11.86
C ALA A 263 13.69 -14.10 -12.26
N ASP A 264 14.44 -15.18 -12.09
CA ASP A 264 13.96 -16.53 -12.37
C ASP A 264 12.81 -16.98 -11.48
N LEU A 265 12.89 -16.68 -10.19
CA LEU A 265 11.81 -16.97 -9.25
C LEU A 265 10.52 -16.25 -9.68
N LEU A 266 10.61 -14.96 -10.00
CA LEU A 266 9.46 -14.18 -10.47
C LEU A 266 8.90 -14.73 -11.80
N ASN A 267 9.75 -15.07 -12.76
CA ASN A 267 9.32 -15.68 -14.02
C ASN A 267 8.65 -17.05 -13.80
N LEU A 268 9.16 -17.86 -12.87
CA LEU A 268 8.57 -19.14 -12.51
C LEU A 268 7.19 -18.97 -11.85
N ILE A 269 7.04 -18.00 -10.95
CA ILE A 269 5.75 -17.63 -10.33
C ILE A 269 4.73 -17.23 -11.41
N ALA A 270 5.13 -16.35 -12.34
CA ALA A 270 4.25 -15.92 -13.43
C ALA A 270 3.82 -17.09 -14.33
N ALA A 271 4.76 -17.96 -14.71
CA ALA A 271 4.47 -19.14 -15.51
C ALA A 271 3.54 -20.12 -14.79
N ALA A 272 3.78 -20.38 -13.50
CA ALA A 272 2.96 -21.28 -12.68
C ALA A 272 1.53 -20.75 -12.50
N SER A 273 1.39 -19.43 -12.29
CA SER A 273 0.12 -18.74 -12.15
C SER A 273 -0.73 -18.78 -13.42
N ALA A 274 -0.09 -18.66 -14.59
CA ALA A 274 -0.77 -18.67 -15.89
C ALA A 274 -1.13 -20.08 -16.41
N ALA A 275 -0.46 -21.14 -15.93
CA ALA A 275 -0.65 -22.48 -16.44
C ALA A 275 -1.96 -23.12 -15.93
N PRO A 276 -2.88 -23.60 -16.80
CA PRO A 276 -4.21 -24.06 -16.40
C PRO A 276 -4.25 -25.13 -15.30
N ALA A 277 -3.29 -26.07 -15.31
CA ALA A 277 -3.23 -27.16 -14.35
C ALA A 277 -2.76 -26.72 -12.95
N THR A 278 -2.11 -25.55 -12.85
CA THR A 278 -1.48 -25.06 -11.62
C THR A 278 -1.91 -23.63 -11.30
N ALA A 279 -2.90 -23.11 -12.04
CA ALA A 279 -3.29 -21.72 -12.03
C ALA A 279 -3.71 -21.30 -10.63
N ARG A 280 -2.98 -20.32 -10.10
CA ARG A 280 -3.29 -19.64 -8.85
C ARG A 280 -3.09 -18.15 -9.07
N PRO A 281 -4.06 -17.30 -8.70
CA PRO A 281 -3.84 -15.87 -8.66
C PRO A 281 -2.66 -15.54 -7.75
N VAL A 282 -1.81 -14.65 -8.23
CA VAL A 282 -0.72 -14.04 -7.44
C VAL A 282 -1.12 -12.60 -7.24
N TYR A 283 -1.18 -12.18 -5.98
CA TYR A 283 -1.54 -10.84 -5.57
C TYR A 283 -0.29 -10.06 -5.17
N MET A 284 -0.27 -8.77 -5.47
CA MET A 284 0.58 -7.82 -4.77
C MET A 284 -0.17 -7.32 -3.55
N LEU A 285 0.27 -7.72 -2.36
CA LEU A 285 -0.25 -7.26 -1.08
C LEU A 285 0.54 -6.04 -0.61
N TRP A 286 -0.08 -4.88 -0.70
CA TRP A 286 0.43 -3.60 -0.24
C TRP A 286 0.06 -3.36 1.21
N HIS A 287 0.96 -2.75 1.97
CA HIS A 287 0.62 -2.22 3.28
C HIS A 287 1.49 -1.03 3.68
N SER A 288 0.99 -0.26 4.64
CA SER A 288 1.65 0.93 5.22
C SER A 288 1.84 0.76 6.72
N PHE A 289 2.65 1.58 7.38
CA PHE A 289 2.93 1.53 8.82
C PHE A 289 3.59 0.24 9.31
N GLU A 290 4.58 -0.25 8.54
CA GLU A 290 5.31 -1.46 8.94
C GLU A 290 6.05 -1.26 10.25
N GLU A 291 6.73 -0.12 10.37
CA GLU A 291 7.48 0.21 11.57
C GLU A 291 6.54 0.71 12.69
N ARG A 292 6.67 0.09 13.87
CA ARG A 292 5.78 0.31 15.01
C ARG A 292 5.82 1.75 15.51
N LEU A 293 6.99 2.39 15.44
CA LEU A 293 7.19 3.78 15.87
C LEU A 293 6.29 4.78 15.11
N TRP A 294 5.87 4.45 13.90
CA TRP A 294 5.10 5.35 13.03
C TRP A 294 3.66 4.92 12.85
N ARG A 295 3.26 3.83 13.49
CA ARG A 295 1.91 3.30 13.38
C ARG A 295 0.94 4.09 14.26
N PRO A 296 -0.26 4.46 13.76
CA PRO A 296 -1.28 5.12 14.56
C PRO A 296 -1.58 4.36 15.85
N PRO A 297 -1.76 5.05 16.99
CA PRO A 297 -2.16 4.42 18.25
C PRO A 297 -3.40 3.55 18.08
N GLY A 298 -3.32 2.29 18.54
CA GLY A 298 -4.41 1.32 18.45
C GLY A 298 -4.51 0.59 17.11
N MET A 299 -3.81 1.03 16.05
CA MET A 299 -3.68 0.26 14.82
C MET A 299 -2.70 -0.90 15.04
N ARG A 300 -3.14 -2.13 14.75
CA ARG A 300 -2.29 -3.33 14.85
C ARG A 300 -1.64 -3.62 13.49
N HIS A 301 -0.58 -4.44 13.47
CA HIS A 301 -0.01 -4.94 12.22
C HIS A 301 -1.03 -5.68 11.35
N SER A 302 -2.09 -6.21 11.96
CA SER A 302 -3.19 -6.95 11.33
C SER A 302 -4.41 -6.08 10.97
N ASP A 303 -4.33 -4.75 11.09
CA ASP A 303 -5.48 -3.88 10.88
C ASP A 303 -5.88 -3.87 9.39
N PRO A 304 -7.14 -4.11 9.00
CA PRO A 304 -7.53 -4.09 7.59
C PRO A 304 -7.33 -2.72 6.92
N ARG A 305 -7.33 -1.63 7.71
CA ARG A 305 -7.20 -0.27 7.18
C ARG A 305 -5.80 0.04 6.65
N ARG A 306 -4.82 -0.84 6.86
CA ARG A 306 -3.44 -0.69 6.36
C ARG A 306 -3.07 -1.67 5.25
N HIS A 307 -4.01 -2.46 4.70
CA HIS A 307 -3.71 -3.49 3.69
C HIS A 307 -4.58 -3.41 2.44
N TRP A 308 -3.93 -3.55 1.30
CA TRP A 308 -4.55 -3.50 -0.02
C TRP A 308 -3.95 -4.56 -0.93
N TRP A 309 -4.68 -4.99 -1.93
CA TRP A 309 -4.13 -5.93 -2.91
C TRP A 309 -4.65 -5.72 -4.32
N CYS A 310 -3.85 -6.13 -5.28
CA CYS A 310 -4.26 -6.31 -6.67
C CYS A 310 -3.71 -7.64 -7.18
N GLU A 311 -4.49 -8.36 -7.98
CA GLU A 311 -4.00 -9.52 -8.71
C GLU A 311 -2.97 -9.03 -9.73
N ALA A 312 -1.77 -9.61 -9.72
CA ALA A 312 -0.70 -9.33 -10.68
C ALA A 312 -0.75 -10.30 -11.87
N THR A 313 -1.11 -11.56 -11.61
CA THR A 313 -1.23 -12.64 -12.61
C THR A 313 -2.24 -13.68 -12.13
N PRO A 314 -3.01 -14.35 -13.02
CA PRO A 314 -2.95 -14.25 -14.48
C PRO A 314 -3.51 -12.94 -15.06
N ASN A 315 -4.38 -12.24 -14.33
CA ASN A 315 -5.00 -11.02 -14.85
C ASN A 315 -4.78 -9.85 -13.89
N LEU A 316 -4.20 -8.77 -14.43
CA LEU A 316 -3.95 -7.58 -13.64
C LEU A 316 -5.27 -6.90 -13.22
N SER A 317 -5.63 -7.00 -11.93
CA SER A 317 -6.89 -6.44 -11.40
C SER A 317 -6.73 -5.01 -10.85
N ALA A 318 -7.83 -4.42 -10.39
CA ALA A 318 -7.77 -3.16 -9.65
C ALA A 318 -7.39 -3.41 -8.18
N VAL A 319 -6.77 -2.43 -7.55
CA VAL A 319 -6.51 -2.40 -6.11
C VAL A 319 -7.83 -2.35 -5.37
N THR A 320 -7.97 -3.30 -4.46
CA THR A 320 -9.10 -3.42 -3.54
C THR A 320 -8.57 -3.57 -2.11
N ALA A 321 -9.44 -3.40 -1.12
CA ALA A 321 -9.16 -3.79 0.25
C ALA A 321 -8.64 -5.24 0.27
N ALA A 322 -7.51 -5.49 0.93
CA ALA A 322 -7.15 -6.86 1.22
C ALA A 322 -8.22 -7.42 2.19
N PRO A 323 -8.80 -8.61 1.93
CA PRO A 323 -9.67 -9.24 2.90
C PRO A 323 -8.90 -9.34 4.22
N ASN A 324 -9.59 -9.07 5.33
CA ASN A 324 -9.06 -9.18 6.69
C ASN A 324 -8.06 -10.34 6.78
N ASN A 325 -7.04 -10.19 7.63
CA ASN A 325 -6.49 -11.35 8.34
C ASN A 325 -7.68 -12.21 8.77
N VAL A 326 -7.95 -13.27 8.02
CA VAL A 326 -8.58 -14.43 8.59
C VAL A 326 -7.49 -14.85 9.57
N GLU A 327 -7.66 -14.48 10.85
CA GLU A 327 -7.09 -15.26 11.94
C GLU A 327 -7.15 -16.71 11.48
N PRO A 328 -6.06 -17.47 11.56
CA PRO A 328 -5.88 -18.73 10.85
C PRO A 328 -6.94 -19.75 11.28
N LYS A 329 -8.16 -19.64 10.76
CA LYS A 329 -9.17 -20.66 10.83
C LYS A 329 -8.90 -21.67 9.74
N ASN A 330 -8.28 -21.24 8.62
CA ASN A 330 -7.96 -22.10 7.48
C ASN A 330 -6.52 -21.95 6.90
N GLY A 331 -5.61 -21.21 7.56
CA GLY A 331 -4.16 -21.28 7.31
C GLY A 331 -3.67 -20.95 5.89
N TYR A 332 -3.89 -19.72 5.40
CA TYR A 332 -3.38 -19.28 4.10
C TYR A 332 -2.61 -17.95 4.20
N SER A 333 -1.34 -17.98 3.77
CA SER A 333 -0.64 -16.92 2.99
C SER A 333 0.83 -17.29 2.93
N ILE A 334 1.34 -17.68 1.75
CA ILE A 334 2.79 -17.67 1.52
C ILE A 334 3.11 -16.27 1.03
N ILE A 335 3.86 -15.54 1.83
CA ILE A 335 4.52 -14.30 1.44
C ILE A 335 5.77 -14.74 0.69
N PHE A 336 5.74 -14.70 -0.64
CA PHE A 336 6.93 -14.91 -1.45
C PHE A 336 7.62 -13.59 -1.63
N ASN A 337 8.90 -13.55 -1.27
CA ASN A 337 9.80 -12.43 -1.48
C ASN A 337 9.29 -11.09 -0.89
N ASN A 338 10.05 -10.53 0.06
CA ASN A 338 9.77 -9.18 0.56
C ASN A 338 10.21 -8.16 -0.50
N LEU A 339 9.40 -8.00 -1.55
CA LEU A 339 9.68 -7.11 -2.65
C LEU A 339 9.29 -5.69 -2.27
N CYS A 340 10.28 -4.89 -1.89
CA CYS A 340 10.02 -3.53 -1.45
C CYS A 340 10.41 -2.56 -2.56
N PHE A 341 9.75 -1.41 -2.62
CA PHE A 341 10.06 -0.41 -3.64
C PHE A 341 10.14 0.96 -3.02
N VAL A 342 11.16 1.71 -3.43
CA VAL A 342 11.27 3.13 -3.13
C VAL A 342 10.96 3.91 -4.39
N ILE A 343 10.22 5.00 -4.24
CA ILE A 343 10.00 5.97 -5.30
C ILE A 343 10.61 7.28 -4.84
N ASP A 344 11.54 7.82 -5.62
CA ASP A 344 12.08 9.15 -5.36
C ASP A 344 11.10 10.25 -5.78
N LYS A 345 11.38 11.50 -5.41
CA LYS A 345 10.51 12.64 -5.75
C LYS A 345 10.30 12.84 -7.28
N ALA A 346 11.21 12.34 -8.11
CA ALA A 346 11.10 12.42 -9.57
C ALA A 346 10.23 11.29 -10.16
N GLY A 347 9.75 10.34 -9.34
CA GLY A 347 8.98 9.20 -9.80
C GLY A 347 9.85 8.04 -10.30
N LEU A 348 11.13 7.98 -9.92
CA LEU A 348 12.02 6.85 -10.20
C LEU A 348 11.78 5.72 -9.19
N ILE A 349 11.29 4.59 -9.68
CA ILE A 349 11.04 3.38 -8.90
C ILE A 349 12.34 2.56 -8.81
N THR A 350 12.72 2.19 -7.59
CA THR A 350 13.84 1.28 -7.32
C THR A 350 13.38 0.10 -6.47
N ALA A 351 13.53 -1.12 -6.99
CA ALA A 351 13.27 -2.36 -6.29
C ALA A 351 14.34 -2.66 -5.23
N VAL A 352 13.89 -3.14 -4.07
CA VAL A 352 14.67 -3.44 -2.87
C VAL A 352 14.56 -4.93 -2.55
N ALA A 353 15.70 -5.52 -2.20
CA ALA A 353 15.88 -6.93 -1.89
C ALA A 353 15.46 -7.29 -0.45
N GLY A 354 14.28 -6.85 -0.01
CA GLY A 354 13.76 -7.12 1.34
C GLY A 354 13.13 -5.91 2.03
N ALA A 355 12.51 -6.16 3.18
CA ALA A 355 11.69 -5.20 3.92
C ALA A 355 12.40 -4.54 5.12
N ALA A 356 13.65 -4.92 5.40
CA ALA A 356 14.38 -4.34 6.51
C ALA A 356 14.92 -2.95 6.13
N MET A 357 14.85 -1.98 7.06
CA MET A 357 15.25 -0.58 6.81
C MET A 357 16.69 -0.42 6.31
N ASP A 358 17.56 -1.37 6.62
CA ASP A 358 18.94 -1.40 6.14
C ASP A 358 19.07 -1.82 4.66
N GLU A 359 18.24 -2.74 4.18
CA GLU A 359 18.13 -3.11 2.77
C GLU A 359 17.60 -1.95 1.93
N ILE A 360 16.61 -1.26 2.49
CA ILE A 360 16.04 -0.04 1.93
C ILE A 360 17.13 1.01 1.79
N ALA A 361 17.80 1.32 2.89
CA ALA A 361 18.85 2.30 2.93
C ALA A 361 20.01 1.98 1.98
N THR A 362 20.31 0.69 1.82
CA THR A 362 21.31 0.20 0.88
C THR A 362 20.97 0.54 -0.57
N VAL A 363 19.70 0.38 -0.93
CA VAL A 363 19.24 0.56 -2.31
C VAL A 363 19.04 2.03 -2.68
N VAL A 364 18.81 2.89 -1.69
CA VAL A 364 18.70 4.34 -1.91
C VAL A 364 19.90 5.16 -1.45
N ASN A 365 20.97 4.48 -1.01
CA ASN A 365 22.20 5.10 -0.51
C ASN A 365 21.95 6.07 0.66
N LEU A 366 21.11 5.64 1.61
CA LEU A 366 20.67 6.42 2.76
C LEU A 366 21.51 6.09 4.01
N ASP A 367 22.19 7.07 4.61
CA ASP A 367 22.90 6.88 5.88
C ASP A 367 21.94 6.58 7.05
N LEU A 368 21.97 5.36 7.58
CA LEU A 368 21.09 4.94 8.68
C LEU A 368 21.50 5.53 10.04
N LEU A 369 22.75 5.93 10.23
CA LEU A 369 23.20 6.55 11.47
C LEU A 369 22.73 8.00 11.55
N GLU A 370 22.76 8.73 10.43
CA GLU A 370 22.13 10.06 10.35
C GLU A 370 20.62 9.95 10.57
N TYR A 371 20.00 8.93 9.99
CA TYR A 371 18.59 8.61 10.20
C TYR A 371 18.27 8.30 11.68
N SER A 372 19.03 7.41 12.34
CA SER A 372 18.81 7.04 13.74
C SER A 372 18.93 8.26 14.67
N LYS A 373 19.88 9.17 14.41
CA LYS A 373 20.00 10.43 15.15
C LYS A 373 18.81 11.37 14.90
N ALA A 374 18.26 11.39 13.69
CA ALA A 374 17.09 12.18 13.36
C ALA A 374 15.79 11.63 13.96
N THR A 375 15.77 10.37 14.39
CA THR A 375 14.62 9.71 15.01
C THR A 375 14.72 9.52 16.52
N GLN A 376 15.90 9.70 17.11
CA GLN A 376 16.06 9.80 18.57
C GLN A 376 15.24 10.97 19.13
N GLY A 377 14.20 10.66 19.91
CA GLY A 377 13.32 11.65 20.55
C GLY A 377 12.00 11.89 19.83
N LEU A 378 11.68 11.13 18.78
CA LEU A 378 10.32 11.04 18.26
C LEU A 378 9.51 10.08 19.18
N PRO A 379 8.25 10.42 19.51
CA PRO A 379 7.46 9.76 20.55
C PRO A 379 7.17 8.28 20.30
#